data_AF-A0A3M1TDM8-F1
#
_entry.id   AF-A0A3M1TDM8-F1
#
_cell.length_a   1.000
_cell.length_b   1.000
_cell.length_c   1.000
_cell.angle_alpha   90.00
_cell.angle_beta   90.00
_cell.angle_gamma   90.00
#
_symmetry.space_group_name_H-M   'P 1'
#
loop_
_entity.id
_entity.type
_entity.pdbx_description
1 polymer ?
#
loop_
_entity_poly.entity_id
_entity_poly.type
_entity_poly.pdbx_seq_one_letter_code
_entity_poly.pdbx_strand_id
1 'polypeptide(L)' 'PIDVPILLVDEHWCARADIKIFRLIWENGMTHLDFEVDRVYEFPFLTKD' A
#
# COMPACT_ATOMS: atom_id res chain seq x y z
N PRO A 1 -6.47 4.27 5.88
CA PRO A 1 -6.56 4.51 7.34
C PRO A 1 -5.62 3.53 8.05
N ILE A 2 -4.99 3.94 9.16
CA ILE A 2 -4.24 2.98 9.99
C ILE A 2 -5.20 1.82 10.35
N ASP A 3 -4.71 0.59 10.24
CA ASP A 3 -5.45 -0.69 10.40
C ASP A 3 -6.46 -1.08 9.30
N VAL A 4 -6.50 -0.39 8.16
CA VAL A 4 -7.29 -0.81 7.00
C VAL A 4 -6.36 -1.39 5.92
N PRO A 5 -6.63 -2.60 5.41
CA PRO A 5 -5.93 -3.12 4.24
C PRO A 5 -6.08 -2.16 3.06
N ILE A 6 -4.96 -1.78 2.45
CA ILE A 6 -4.93 -0.96 1.24
C ILE A 6 -4.16 -1.67 0.14
N LEU A 7 -4.49 -1.34 -1.11
CA LEU A 7 -3.77 -1.87 -2.26
C LEU A 7 -2.41 -1.20 -2.38
N LEU A 8 -1.35 -2.00 -2.44
CA LEU A 8 -0.04 -1.57 -2.93
C LEU A 8 -0.09 -1.58 -4.46
N VAL A 9 -0.02 -0.38 -5.04
CA VAL A 9 -0.05 -0.17 -6.49
C VAL A 9 1.30 0.28 -7.01
N ASP A 10 1.56 0.03 -8.29
CA ASP A 10 2.71 0.57 -9.01
C ASP A 10 2.41 1.93 -9.67
N GLU A 11 3.39 2.46 -10.43
CA GLU A 11 3.27 3.73 -11.15
C GLU A 11 2.17 3.76 -12.22
N HIS A 12 1.66 2.59 -12.63
CA HIS A 12 0.58 2.41 -13.60
C HIS A 12 -0.79 2.19 -12.94
N TRP A 13 -0.91 2.36 -11.62
CA TRP A 13 -2.13 2.08 -10.85
C TRP A 13 -2.56 0.61 -10.86
N CYS A 14 -1.62 -0.31 -11.10
CA CYS A 14 -1.86 -1.75 -11.06
C CYS A 14 -1.62 -2.29 -9.63
N ALA A 15 -2.62 -2.91 -9.04
CA ALA A 15 -2.55 -3.51 -7.71
C ALA A 15 -1.70 -4.78 -7.73
N ARG A 16 -0.72 -4.84 -6.81
CA ARG A 16 0.23 -5.94 -6.67
C ARG A 16 0.03 -6.73 -5.38
N ALA A 17 -0.46 -6.08 -4.33
CA ALA A 17 -0.64 -6.68 -3.02
C ALA A 17 -1.65 -5.94 -2.16
N ASP A 18 -2.17 -6.60 -1.13
CA ASP A 18 -2.80 -5.99 0.03
C ASP A 18 -1.74 -5.72 1.10
N ILE A 19 -1.72 -4.50 1.64
CA ILE A 19 -0.84 -4.12 2.75
C ILE A 19 -1.62 -3.51 3.91
N LYS A 20 -1.10 -3.65 5.13
CA LYS A 20 -1.62 -2.98 6.33
C LYS A 20 -0.56 -2.00 6.84
N ILE A 21 -0.89 -0.72 6.87
CA ILE A 21 -0.03 0.31 7.47
C ILE A 21 -0.19 0.23 8.99
N PHE A 22 0.89 -0.05 9.70
CA PHE A 22 0.91 -0.07 11.16
C PHE A 22 1.70 1.11 11.77
N ARG A 23 2.51 1.81 10.96
CA ARG A 23 3.20 3.03 11.40
C ARG A 23 3.20 4.09 10.31
N LEU A 24 2.91 5.31 10.70
CA LEU A 24 2.97 6.50 9.86
C LEU A 24 3.63 7.63 10.65
N ILE A 25 4.74 8.15 10.15
CA ILE A 25 5.50 9.23 10.77
C ILE A 25 5.65 10.35 9.77
N TRP A 26 5.39 11.58 10.21
CA TRP A 26 5.76 12.78 9.48
C TRP A 26 6.89 13.48 10.22
N GLU A 27 8.05 13.59 9.60
CA GLU A 27 9.22 14.21 10.19
C GLU A 27 10.04 14.90 9.11
N ASN A 28 10.54 16.12 9.38
CA ASN A 28 11.39 16.89 8.47
C ASN A 28 10.81 17.06 7.04
N GLY A 29 9.49 17.17 6.92
CA GLY A 29 8.79 17.27 5.63
C GLY A 29 8.73 15.97 4.83
N MET A 30 9.19 14.85 5.41
CA MET A 30 9.11 13.52 4.85
C MET A 30 8.00 12.71 5.52
N THR A 31 7.36 11.84 4.73
CA THR A 31 6.40 10.85 5.23
C THR A 31 7.08 9.49 5.22
N HIS A 32 7.19 8.87 6.40
CA HIS A 32 7.69 7.52 6.58
C HIS A 32 6.54 6.59 6.95
N LEU A 33 6.56 5.40 6.37
CA LEU A 33 5.48 4.44 6.41
C LEU A 33 6.12 3.08 6.67
N ASP A 34 5.66 2.37 7.72
CA ASP A 34 5.95 0.96 7.92
C ASP A 34 4.65 0.17 7.71
N PHE A 35 4.72 -0.89 6.90
CA PHE A 35 3.59 -1.73 6.55
C PHE A 35 3.94 -3.21 6.51
N GLU A 36 2.93 -4.05 6.66
CA GLU A 36 3.02 -5.48 6.46
C GLU A 36 2.29 -5.87 5.17
N VAL A 37 2.82 -6.86 4.45
CA VAL A 37 2.17 -7.45 3.28
C VAL A 37 1.23 -8.56 3.75
N ASP A 38 -0.07 -8.39 3.49
CA ASP A 38 -1.10 -9.36 3.87
C ASP A 38 -1.30 -10.42 2.78
N ARG A 39 -1.25 -10.01 1.51
CA ARG A 39 -1.41 -10.88 0.35
C ARG A 39 -0.67 -10.31 -0.86
N VAL A 40 0.02 -11.15 -1.61
CA VAL A 40 0.57 -10.81 -2.93
C VAL A 40 -0.31 -11.43 -4.01
N TYR A 41 -0.61 -10.68 -5.07
CA TYR A 41 -1.40 -11.17 -6.19
C TYR A 41 -0.51 -11.80 -7.25
N GLU A 42 -0.83 -13.03 -7.66
CA GLU A 42 -0.19 -13.68 -8.80
C GLU A 42 -0.48 -12.95 -10.12
N PHE A 43 -1.70 -12.42 -10.24
CA PHE A 43 -2.16 -11.65 -11.39
C PHE A 43 -2.54 -10.23 -10.95
N PRO A 44 -1.65 -9.24 -11.15
CA PRO A 44 -1.93 -7.84 -10.91
C PRO A 44 -3.13 -7.33 -11.72
N PHE A 45 -3.90 -6.39 -11.16
CA PHE A 45 -5.08 -5.82 -11.81
C PHE A 45 -5.14 -4.31 -11.69
N LEU A 46 -5.72 -3.64 -12.70
CA LEU A 46 -5.88 -2.19 -12.70
C LEU A 46 -6.89 -1.77 -11.64
N THR A 47 -6.54 -0.78 -10.82
CA THR A 47 -7.39 -0.30 -9.71
C THR A 47 -8.40 0.77 -10.12
N LYS A 48 -8.31 1.28 -11.35
CA LYS A 48 -9.20 2.30 -11.89
C LYS A 48 -9.98 1.77 -13.09
N ASP A 49 -11.28 2.02 -13.05
CA ASP A 49 -12.05 2.51 -14.18
C ASP A 49 -12.21 4.04 -14.03
#